data_AF-A0AAW5D4V1-F1
#
_entry.id   AF-A0AAW5D4V1-F1
#
_cell.length_a   1.000
_cell.length_b   1.000
_cell.length_c   1.000
_cell.angle_alpha   90.00
_cell.angle_beta   90.00
_cell.angle_gamma   90.00
#
_symmetry.space_group_name_H-M   'P 1'
#
loop_
_entity.id
_entity.type
_entity.pdbx_description
1 polymer ?
#
loop_
_entity_poly.entity_id
_entity_poly.type
_entity_poly.pdbx_seq_one_letter_code
_entity_poly.pdbx_strand_id
1 'polypeptide(L)'
;MDTTYSHLSSSPSLFNYLGDTANAQSALQDVVEKSKQANALGDAFSAFNGELQGNQIDTYLEKIESGEASLNGNTIANYLDFNRQKLASELSNLAAKLGISDDTKLTVSKGELVIESSQGEQELDKTTLRLQQYLKKDTNLTSLIQQTSRLSQFKEWGDATSFASTLQEKGTDEATIQSFLKEARTSVTSDNTLIFNKNGFGFSADGKTDALIDAFEKQ
;
A
#
# COMPACT_ATOMS: atom_id res chain seq x y z
N MET A 1 34.96 -12.81 0.60
CA MET A 1 34.42 -11.88 -0.41
C MET A 1 33.21 -12.57 -1.00
N ASP A 2 32.04 -11.98 -0.77
CA ASP A 2 30.73 -12.55 -1.08
C ASP A 2 30.35 -12.17 -2.52
N THR A 3 29.87 -13.15 -3.31
CA THR A 3 29.65 -13.03 -4.76
C THR A 3 28.17 -12.87 -5.11
N THR A 4 27.47 -11.98 -4.42
CA THR A 4 26.00 -11.82 -4.56
C THR A 4 25.58 -10.79 -5.62
N TYR A 5 26.53 -10.25 -6.41
CA TYR A 5 26.23 -9.25 -7.44
C TYR A 5 26.99 -9.49 -8.74
N SER A 6 26.63 -10.53 -9.49
CA SER A 6 27.12 -10.73 -10.87
C SER A 6 26.02 -10.97 -11.91
N HIS A 7 24.74 -10.77 -11.58
CA HIS A 7 23.64 -10.93 -12.54
C HIS A 7 22.84 -9.63 -12.70
N LEU A 8 23.55 -8.55 -13.04
CA LEU A 8 22.99 -7.31 -13.61
C LEU A 8 23.66 -7.05 -14.96
N SER A 9 23.46 -7.94 -15.93
CA SER A 9 23.77 -7.69 -17.34
C SER A 9 23.29 -8.85 -18.21
N SER A 10 22.00 -8.85 -18.57
CA SER A 10 21.53 -9.30 -19.89
C SER A 10 20.01 -9.21 -19.94
N SER A 11 19.47 -8.02 -20.20
CA SER A 11 18.13 -7.94 -20.78
C SER A 11 18.20 -8.60 -22.17
N PRO A 12 17.46 -9.70 -22.44
CA PRO A 12 17.54 -10.36 -23.74
C PRO A 12 17.06 -9.41 -24.83
N SER A 13 17.92 -9.09 -25.80
CA SER A 13 17.53 -8.25 -26.93
C SER A 13 16.62 -9.03 -27.89
N LEU A 14 15.72 -8.33 -28.59
CA LEU A 14 14.83 -8.90 -29.61
C LEU A 14 15.59 -9.70 -30.69
N PHE A 15 16.89 -9.44 -30.89
CA PHE A 15 17.73 -10.15 -31.85
C PHE A 15 18.06 -11.60 -31.45
N ASN A 16 17.95 -11.96 -30.16
CA ASN A 16 18.18 -13.33 -29.71
C ASN A 16 17.07 -14.31 -30.13
N TYR A 17 15.92 -13.80 -30.60
CA TYR A 17 14.76 -14.61 -30.96
C TYR A 17 14.65 -14.92 -32.46
N LEU A 18 15.53 -14.36 -33.30
CA LEU A 18 15.49 -14.54 -34.76
C LEU A 18 16.22 -15.80 -35.25
N GLY A 19 16.97 -16.51 -34.38
CA GLY A 19 17.84 -17.62 -34.77
C GLY A 19 17.38 -19.03 -34.39
N ASP A 20 16.38 -19.17 -33.50
CA ASP A 20 16.00 -20.48 -32.94
C ASP A 20 14.47 -20.56 -32.73
N THR A 21 13.77 -21.09 -33.73
CA THR A 21 12.31 -20.97 -33.88
C THR A 21 11.49 -21.73 -32.83
N ALA A 22 12.05 -22.78 -32.22
CA ALA A 22 11.35 -23.55 -31.18
C ALA A 22 11.44 -22.88 -29.80
N ASN A 23 12.60 -22.34 -29.42
CA ASN A 23 12.80 -21.61 -28.18
C ASN A 23 12.19 -20.20 -28.23
N ALA A 24 12.16 -19.57 -29.41
CA ALA A 24 11.52 -18.28 -29.60
C ALA A 24 10.01 -18.32 -29.35
N GLN A 25 9.32 -19.41 -29.71
CA GLN A 25 7.87 -19.49 -29.55
C GLN A 25 7.46 -19.64 -28.06
N SER A 26 8.18 -20.46 -27.30
CA SER A 26 7.99 -20.58 -25.83
C SER A 26 8.34 -19.28 -25.11
N ALA A 27 9.43 -18.61 -25.49
CA ALA A 27 9.82 -17.36 -24.85
C ALA A 27 8.91 -16.18 -25.23
N LEU A 28 8.40 -16.14 -26.46
CA LEU A 28 7.36 -15.18 -26.87
C LEU A 28 6.04 -15.45 -26.15
N GLN A 29 5.69 -16.73 -25.93
CA GLN A 29 4.53 -17.10 -25.13
C GLN A 29 4.69 -16.67 -23.67
N ASP A 30 5.88 -16.84 -23.07
CA ASP A 30 6.19 -16.34 -21.73
C ASP A 30 6.14 -14.81 -21.65
N VAL A 31 6.62 -14.10 -22.66
CA VAL A 31 6.54 -12.64 -22.73
C VAL A 31 5.09 -12.19 -22.87
N VAL A 32 4.29 -12.87 -23.70
CA VAL A 32 2.85 -12.59 -23.88
C VAL A 32 2.07 -12.94 -22.61
N GLU A 33 2.38 -14.02 -21.92
CA GLU A 33 1.75 -14.40 -20.65
C GLU A 33 2.13 -13.42 -19.53
N LYS A 34 3.40 -13.02 -19.43
CA LYS A 34 3.85 -11.95 -18.53
C LYS A 34 3.19 -10.62 -18.86
N SER A 35 3.04 -10.29 -20.14
CA SER A 35 2.29 -9.11 -20.60
C SER A 35 0.81 -9.19 -20.25
N LYS A 36 0.17 -10.34 -20.41
CA LYS A 36 -1.24 -10.54 -20.05
C LYS A 36 -1.45 -10.46 -18.55
N GLN A 37 -0.55 -11.03 -17.76
CA GLN A 37 -0.54 -10.90 -16.30
C GLN A 37 -0.33 -9.44 -15.90
N ALA A 38 0.64 -8.74 -16.51
CA ALA A 38 0.88 -7.32 -16.26
C ALA A 38 -0.33 -6.44 -16.64
N ASN A 39 -1.00 -6.75 -17.75
CA ASN A 39 -2.21 -6.03 -18.16
C ASN A 39 -3.39 -6.32 -17.23
N ALA A 40 -3.62 -7.59 -16.86
CA ALA A 40 -4.65 -7.97 -15.88
C ALA A 40 -4.40 -7.34 -14.50
N LEU A 41 -3.13 -7.26 -14.08
CA LEU A 41 -2.71 -6.53 -12.88
C LEU A 41 -2.95 -5.02 -13.01
N GLY A 42 -2.64 -4.43 -14.17
CA GLY A 42 -2.92 -3.03 -14.48
C GLY A 42 -4.42 -2.70 -14.49
N ASP A 43 -5.25 -3.59 -15.01
CA ASP A 43 -6.71 -3.46 -15.03
C ASP A 43 -7.30 -3.64 -13.64
N ALA A 44 -6.86 -4.64 -12.88
CA ALA A 44 -7.26 -4.85 -11.49
C ALA A 44 -6.86 -3.68 -10.59
N PHE A 45 -5.69 -3.08 -10.84
CA PHE A 45 -5.23 -1.87 -10.15
C PHE A 45 -6.03 -0.62 -10.57
N SER A 46 -6.41 -0.52 -11.84
CA SER A 46 -7.26 0.59 -12.31
C SER A 46 -8.66 0.51 -11.71
N ALA A 47 -9.23 -0.69 -11.63
CA ALA A 47 -10.49 -0.96 -10.93
C ALA A 47 -10.38 -0.63 -9.44
N PHE A 48 -9.34 -1.13 -8.77
CA PHE A 48 -9.02 -0.82 -7.38
C PHE A 48 -8.89 0.70 -7.14
N ASN A 49 -8.14 1.41 -7.99
CA ASN A 49 -7.98 2.85 -7.87
C ASN A 49 -9.29 3.62 -8.10
N GLY A 50 -10.16 3.13 -8.98
CA GLY A 50 -11.52 3.67 -9.15
C GLY A 50 -12.39 3.48 -7.90
N GLU A 51 -12.32 2.32 -7.26
CA GLU A 51 -13.04 2.00 -6.02
C GLU A 51 -12.51 2.80 -4.82
N LEU A 52 -11.19 3.07 -4.81
CA LEU A 52 -10.54 3.90 -3.79
C LEU A 52 -10.96 5.37 -3.83
N GLN A 53 -11.18 5.94 -5.02
CA GLN A 53 -11.58 7.35 -5.17
C GLN A 53 -13.04 7.60 -4.76
N GLY A 54 -13.88 6.56 -4.69
CA GLY A 54 -15.30 6.65 -4.34
C GLY A 54 -15.62 6.53 -2.85
N ASN A 55 -14.62 6.47 -1.96
CA ASN A 55 -14.81 6.16 -0.53
C ASN A 55 -15.43 4.76 -0.27
N GLN A 56 -15.20 3.80 -1.17
CA GLN A 56 -15.80 2.47 -1.14
C GLN A 56 -14.92 1.42 -0.44
N ILE A 57 -14.20 1.82 0.61
CA ILE A 57 -13.33 0.92 1.37
C ILE A 57 -14.13 -0.28 1.88
N ASP A 58 -15.30 -0.02 2.47
CA ASP A 58 -16.16 -1.09 2.97
C ASP A 58 -16.61 -2.05 1.87
N THR A 59 -16.97 -1.54 0.70
CA THR A 59 -17.34 -2.37 -0.46
C THR A 59 -16.17 -3.20 -0.96
N TYR A 60 -14.95 -2.67 -0.96
CA TYR A 60 -13.79 -3.46 -1.37
C TYR A 60 -13.43 -4.54 -0.35
N LEU A 61 -13.55 -4.21 0.95
CA LEU A 61 -13.34 -5.19 2.00
C LEU A 61 -14.40 -6.31 1.95
N GLU A 62 -15.66 -5.98 1.66
CA GLU A 62 -16.72 -6.97 1.41
C GLU A 62 -16.37 -7.88 0.22
N LYS A 63 -15.78 -7.33 -0.85
CA LYS A 63 -15.29 -8.13 -1.99
C LYS A 63 -14.11 -9.02 -1.60
N ILE A 64 -13.23 -8.57 -0.71
CA ILE A 64 -12.14 -9.40 -0.18
C ILE A 64 -12.74 -10.58 0.60
N GLU A 65 -13.74 -10.32 1.43
CA GLU A 65 -14.43 -11.33 2.25
C GLU A 65 -15.21 -12.34 1.39
N SER A 66 -15.88 -11.88 0.32
CA SER A 66 -16.62 -12.76 -0.60
C SER A 66 -15.72 -13.50 -1.61
N GLY A 67 -14.43 -13.17 -1.67
CA GLY A 67 -13.49 -13.70 -2.65
C GLY A 67 -13.66 -13.11 -4.07
N GLU A 68 -14.45 -12.05 -4.20
CA GLU A 68 -14.71 -11.34 -5.46
C GLU A 68 -13.70 -10.20 -5.72
N ALA A 69 -12.81 -9.92 -4.77
CA ALA A 69 -11.80 -8.88 -4.89
C ALA A 69 -10.81 -9.19 -6.03
N SER A 70 -10.58 -8.19 -6.87
CA SER A 70 -9.66 -8.31 -8.00
C SER A 70 -8.18 -8.37 -7.59
N LEU A 71 -7.82 -7.93 -6.37
CA LEU A 71 -6.47 -8.05 -5.81
C LEU A 71 -6.51 -8.96 -4.58
N ASN A 72 -5.66 -9.99 -4.58
CA ASN A 72 -5.44 -10.85 -3.41
C ASN A 72 -4.33 -10.28 -2.49
N GLY A 73 -4.16 -10.86 -1.30
CA GLY A 73 -3.20 -10.38 -0.30
C GLY A 73 -1.75 -10.26 -0.81
N ASN A 74 -1.27 -11.23 -1.59
CA ASN A 74 0.08 -11.20 -2.16
C ASN A 74 0.25 -10.05 -3.16
N THR A 75 -0.76 -9.83 -4.02
CA THR A 75 -0.76 -8.72 -4.96
C THR A 75 -0.79 -7.37 -4.21
N ILE A 76 -1.61 -7.25 -3.18
CA ILE A 76 -1.67 -6.05 -2.32
C ILE A 76 -0.31 -5.76 -1.67
N ALA A 77 0.35 -6.77 -1.09
CA ALA A 77 1.67 -6.62 -0.47
C ALA A 77 2.74 -6.18 -1.48
N ASN A 78 2.79 -6.82 -2.66
CA ASN A 78 3.75 -6.46 -3.70
C ASN A 78 3.56 -5.01 -4.20
N TYR A 79 2.32 -4.57 -4.39
CA TYR A 79 2.04 -3.19 -4.78
C TYR A 79 2.34 -2.20 -3.65
N LEU A 80 2.06 -2.57 -2.41
CA LEU A 80 2.40 -1.77 -1.25
C LEU A 80 3.92 -1.53 -1.21
N ASP A 81 4.72 -2.58 -1.36
CA ASP A 81 6.19 -2.47 -1.35
C ASP A 81 6.71 -1.64 -2.52
N PHE A 82 6.19 -1.86 -3.73
CA PHE A 82 6.54 -1.06 -4.90
C PHE A 82 6.22 0.43 -4.69
N ASN A 83 5.02 0.74 -4.20
CA ASN A 83 4.62 2.11 -3.93
C ASN A 83 5.43 2.73 -2.80
N ARG A 84 5.77 1.96 -1.75
CA ARG A 84 6.60 2.43 -0.64
C ARG A 84 8.01 2.81 -1.10
N GLN A 85 8.63 2.03 -1.98
CA GLN A 85 9.94 2.38 -2.56
C GLN A 85 9.90 3.70 -3.33
N LYS A 86 8.85 3.89 -4.16
CA LYS A 86 8.67 5.14 -4.89
C LYS A 86 8.41 6.31 -3.94
N LEU A 87 7.54 6.10 -2.96
CA LEU A 87 7.14 7.13 -2.00
C LEU A 87 8.31 7.56 -1.09
N ALA A 88 9.20 6.64 -0.73
CA ALA A 88 10.41 6.96 0.03
C ALA A 88 11.28 8.00 -0.69
N SER A 89 11.49 7.81 -2.00
CA SER A 89 12.27 8.75 -2.82
C SER A 89 11.57 10.11 -2.92
N GLU A 90 10.28 10.13 -3.25
CA GLU A 90 9.52 11.37 -3.43
C GLU A 90 9.40 12.17 -2.12
N LEU A 91 9.08 11.51 -1.00
CA LEU A 91 8.95 12.18 0.29
C LEU A 91 10.28 12.66 0.85
N SER A 92 11.37 11.91 0.66
CA SER A 92 12.71 12.36 1.07
C SER A 92 13.15 13.59 0.28
N ASN A 93 12.94 13.59 -1.06
CA ASN A 93 13.21 14.75 -1.91
C ASN A 93 12.36 15.96 -1.52
N LEU A 94 11.08 15.74 -1.22
CA LEU A 94 10.16 16.79 -0.78
C LEU A 94 10.59 17.37 0.58
N ALA A 95 10.93 16.51 1.53
CA ALA A 95 11.42 16.91 2.85
C ALA A 95 12.71 17.74 2.73
N ALA A 96 13.67 17.31 1.92
CA ALA A 96 14.90 18.06 1.66
C ALA A 96 14.62 19.42 1.00
N LYS A 97 13.73 19.47 0.01
CA LYS A 97 13.36 20.71 -0.71
C LYS A 97 12.65 21.73 0.18
N LEU A 98 11.86 21.26 1.14
CA LEU A 98 11.10 22.10 2.05
C LEU A 98 11.81 22.37 3.38
N GLY A 99 12.92 21.68 3.66
CA GLY A 99 13.66 21.80 4.92
C GLY A 99 12.96 21.11 6.10
N ILE A 100 12.20 20.04 5.85
CA ILE A 100 11.50 19.26 6.88
C ILE A 100 12.51 18.33 7.56
N SER A 101 12.90 18.67 8.78
CA SER A 101 13.76 17.82 9.62
C SER A 101 12.98 16.94 10.59
N ASP A 102 11.82 17.41 11.03
CA ASP A 102 11.00 16.79 12.07
C ASP A 102 9.81 16.06 11.44
N ASP A 103 9.18 15.19 12.23
CA ASP A 103 8.03 14.40 11.78
C ASP A 103 6.87 15.31 11.38
N THR A 104 6.49 15.20 10.12
CA THR A 104 5.32 15.86 9.57
C THR A 104 4.18 14.86 9.43
N LYS A 105 2.99 15.22 9.92
CA LYS A 105 1.80 14.39 9.91
C LYS A 105 0.80 14.87 8.88
N LEU A 106 0.35 13.97 8.02
CA LEU A 106 -0.66 14.20 6.99
C LEU A 106 -1.76 13.17 7.15
N THR A 107 -2.97 13.61 7.48
CA THR A 107 -4.12 12.72 7.60
C THR A 107 -4.74 12.52 6.22
N VAL A 108 -4.90 11.26 5.84
CA VAL A 108 -5.51 10.82 4.59
C VAL A 108 -6.99 10.54 4.88
N SER A 109 -7.83 11.57 4.77
CA SER A 109 -9.27 11.47 5.04
C SER A 109 -10.07 11.75 3.78
N LYS A 110 -11.02 10.86 3.45
CA LYS A 110 -11.96 11.01 2.30
C LYS A 110 -11.31 11.37 0.95
N GLY A 111 -10.10 10.91 0.69
CA GLY A 111 -9.39 11.20 -0.57
C GLY A 111 -8.79 12.61 -0.62
N GLU A 112 -8.60 13.25 0.52
CA GLU A 112 -7.83 14.48 0.65
C GLU A 112 -6.66 14.29 1.62
N LEU A 113 -5.55 14.97 1.33
CA LEU A 113 -4.41 15.07 2.24
C LEU A 113 -4.56 16.36 3.05
N VAL A 114 -4.79 16.21 4.34
CA VAL A 114 -4.97 17.32 5.27
C VAL A 114 -3.82 17.30 6.26
N ILE A 115 -3.13 18.42 6.41
CA ILE A 115 -2.13 18.58 7.48
C ILE A 115 -2.88 18.90 8.76
N GLU A 116 -2.71 18.06 9.79
CA GLU A 116 -3.22 18.38 11.12
C GLU A 116 -2.40 19.53 11.71
N SER A 117 -2.98 20.73 11.72
CA SER A 117 -2.45 21.81 12.55
C SER A 117 -2.62 21.43 14.01
N SER A 118 -1.52 21.25 14.73
CA SER A 118 -1.53 20.98 16.17
C SER A 118 -2.00 22.18 17.01
N GLN A 119 -2.30 23.32 16.36
CA GLN A 119 -2.67 24.57 16.99
C GLN A 119 -3.93 25.11 16.32
N GLY A 120 -5.07 24.99 17.01
CA GLY A 120 -6.35 25.53 16.56
C GLY A 120 -6.22 27.00 16.12
N GLU A 121 -6.84 27.34 15.00
CA GLU A 121 -6.89 28.69 14.38
C GLU A 121 -5.57 29.49 14.29
N GLN A 122 -4.39 28.90 14.54
CA GLN A 122 -3.11 29.54 14.25
C GLN A 122 -2.73 29.27 12.80
N GLU A 123 -2.28 30.33 12.12
CA GLU A 123 -1.77 30.24 10.76
C GLU A 123 -0.73 29.12 10.67
N LEU A 124 -0.96 28.18 9.75
CA LEU A 124 0.00 27.15 9.38
C LEU A 124 1.36 27.83 9.14
N ASP A 125 2.43 27.27 9.69
CA ASP A 125 3.76 27.81 9.43
C ASP A 125 4.07 27.78 7.91
N LYS A 126 5.03 28.60 7.50
CA LYS A 126 5.36 28.79 6.08
C LYS A 126 5.76 27.49 5.38
N THR A 127 6.39 26.55 6.08
CA THR A 127 6.79 25.26 5.55
C THR A 127 5.57 24.36 5.35
N THR A 128 4.68 24.33 6.34
CA THR A 128 3.41 23.60 6.30
C THR A 128 2.48 24.12 5.19
N LEU A 129 2.36 25.44 5.01
CA LEU A 129 1.62 26.03 3.88
C LEU A 129 2.19 25.62 2.53
N ARG A 130 3.52 25.64 2.39
CA ARG A 130 4.21 25.23 1.16
C ARG A 130 4.00 23.76 0.86
N LEU A 131 4.03 22.91 1.88
CA LEU A 131 3.73 21.49 1.75
C LEU A 131 2.29 21.27 1.26
N GLN A 132 1.31 21.93 1.88
CA GLN A 132 -0.10 21.81 1.47
C GLN A 132 -0.30 22.29 0.03
N GLN A 133 0.33 23.40 -0.37
CA GLN A 133 0.30 23.89 -1.75
C GLN A 133 0.99 22.92 -2.72
N TYR A 134 2.10 22.31 -2.31
CA TYR A 134 2.80 21.32 -3.12
C TYR A 134 1.91 20.10 -3.38
N LEU A 135 1.33 19.51 -2.34
CA LEU A 135 0.45 18.34 -2.45
C LEU A 135 -0.81 18.63 -3.26
N LYS A 136 -1.38 19.84 -3.13
CA LYS A 136 -2.49 20.29 -3.99
C LYS A 136 -2.11 20.39 -5.47
N LYS A 137 -0.85 20.71 -5.78
CA LYS A 137 -0.36 20.87 -7.16
C LYS A 137 0.12 19.55 -7.76
N ASP A 138 0.74 18.70 -6.95
CA ASP A 138 1.31 17.42 -7.36
C ASP A 138 0.30 16.29 -7.16
N THR A 139 -0.58 16.14 -8.15
CA THR A 139 -1.62 15.11 -8.15
C THR A 139 -1.05 13.70 -8.19
N ASN A 140 0.14 13.52 -8.76
CA ASN A 140 0.80 12.21 -8.84
C ASN A 140 1.29 11.76 -7.46
N LEU A 141 1.97 12.64 -6.73
CA LEU A 141 2.40 12.35 -5.36
C LEU A 141 1.20 12.15 -4.44
N THR A 142 0.18 13.00 -4.54
CA THR A 142 -1.04 12.88 -3.75
C THR A 142 -1.74 11.54 -4.01
N SER A 143 -1.90 11.14 -5.28
CA SER A 143 -2.47 9.84 -5.64
C SER A 143 -1.61 8.68 -5.13
N LEU A 144 -0.28 8.79 -5.21
CA LEU A 144 0.62 7.76 -4.70
C LEU A 144 0.48 7.60 -3.18
N ILE A 145 0.44 8.69 -2.42
CA ILE A 145 0.23 8.66 -0.96
C ILE A 145 -1.09 7.97 -0.64
N GLN A 146 -2.17 8.36 -1.32
CA GLN A 146 -3.51 7.81 -1.09
C GLN A 146 -3.58 6.32 -1.41
N GLN A 147 -3.04 5.89 -2.55
CA GLN A 147 -2.97 4.48 -2.93
C GLN A 147 -2.17 3.66 -1.92
N THR A 148 -0.98 4.16 -1.52
CA THR A 148 -0.12 3.47 -0.55
C THR A 148 -0.78 3.37 0.82
N SER A 149 -1.43 4.43 1.27
CA SER A 149 -2.21 4.47 2.51
C SER A 149 -3.30 3.40 2.54
N ARG A 150 -4.00 3.22 1.41
CA ARG A 150 -5.09 2.25 1.30
C ARG A 150 -4.58 0.82 1.19
N LEU A 151 -3.54 0.59 0.40
CA LEU A 151 -2.88 -0.72 0.32
C LEU A 151 -2.36 -1.18 1.69
N SER A 152 -1.81 -0.25 2.48
CA SER A 152 -1.43 -0.50 3.89
C SER A 152 -2.63 -0.99 4.71
N GLN A 153 -3.76 -0.28 4.68
CA GLN A 153 -4.99 -0.70 5.40
C GLN A 153 -5.51 -2.08 4.93
N PHE A 154 -5.47 -2.37 3.63
CA PHE A 154 -5.92 -3.68 3.13
C PHE A 154 -4.97 -4.82 3.47
N LYS A 155 -3.65 -4.56 3.51
CA LYS A 155 -2.68 -5.52 4.02
C LYS A 155 -3.02 -5.86 5.47
N GLU A 156 -3.24 -4.86 6.31
CA GLU A 156 -3.60 -5.06 7.73
C GLU A 156 -4.91 -5.87 7.88
N TRP A 157 -5.90 -5.64 7.01
CA TRP A 157 -7.13 -6.44 6.98
C TRP A 157 -6.86 -7.90 6.56
N GLY A 158 -6.02 -8.11 5.54
CA GLY A 158 -5.64 -9.44 5.07
C GLY A 158 -4.91 -10.25 6.15
N ASP A 159 -4.09 -9.60 6.96
CA ASP A 159 -3.43 -10.26 8.09
C ASP A 159 -4.42 -10.62 9.19
N ALA A 160 -5.39 -9.74 9.47
CA ALA A 160 -6.41 -9.99 10.49
C ALA A 160 -7.30 -11.18 10.11
N THR A 161 -7.72 -11.28 8.85
CA THR A 161 -8.51 -12.42 8.36
C THR A 161 -7.71 -13.72 8.34
N SER A 162 -6.40 -13.65 8.04
CA SER A 162 -5.49 -14.80 8.13
C SER A 162 -5.34 -15.30 9.57
N PHE A 163 -5.20 -14.39 10.54
CA PHE A 163 -5.17 -14.75 11.95
C PHE A 163 -6.50 -15.33 12.44
N ALA A 164 -7.63 -14.73 12.06
CA ALA A 164 -8.97 -15.24 12.38
C ALA A 164 -9.19 -16.66 11.85
N SER A 165 -8.70 -16.96 10.64
CA SER A 165 -8.73 -18.31 10.07
C SER A 165 -7.92 -19.29 10.93
N THR A 166 -6.75 -18.87 11.42
CA THR A 166 -5.93 -19.67 12.33
C THR A 166 -6.62 -19.92 13.68
N LEU A 167 -7.36 -18.94 14.22
CA LEU A 167 -8.17 -19.11 15.43
C LEU A 167 -9.30 -20.12 15.22
N GLN A 168 -9.97 -20.07 14.06
CA GLN A 168 -11.00 -21.02 13.69
C GLN A 168 -10.45 -22.46 13.64
N GLU A 169 -9.28 -22.65 13.01
CA GLU A 169 -8.60 -23.95 12.96
C GLU A 169 -8.21 -24.47 14.36
N LYS A 170 -7.88 -23.57 15.29
CA LYS A 170 -7.59 -23.88 16.70
C LYS A 170 -8.84 -24.15 17.54
N GLY A 171 -10.03 -24.00 16.97
CA GLY A 171 -11.30 -24.22 17.67
C GLY A 171 -11.69 -23.10 18.62
N THR A 172 -11.16 -21.88 18.43
CA THR A 172 -11.64 -20.68 19.13
C THR A 172 -13.11 -20.46 18.81
N ASP A 173 -13.88 -20.00 19.80
CA ASP A 173 -15.30 -19.77 19.62
C ASP A 173 -15.59 -18.64 18.62
N GLU A 174 -16.70 -18.78 17.91
CA GLU A 174 -17.07 -17.85 16.84
C GLU A 174 -17.28 -16.41 17.36
N ALA A 175 -17.80 -16.24 18.58
CA ALA A 175 -18.05 -14.91 19.14
C ALA A 175 -16.73 -14.16 19.39
N THR A 176 -15.72 -14.86 19.87
CA THR A 176 -14.36 -14.32 20.06
C THR A 176 -13.72 -13.95 18.73
N ILE A 177 -13.82 -14.80 17.70
CA ILE A 177 -13.30 -14.51 16.35
C ILE A 177 -14.01 -13.28 15.76
N GLN A 178 -15.34 -13.21 15.88
CA GLN A 178 -16.12 -12.05 15.41
C GLN A 178 -15.76 -10.77 16.16
N SER A 179 -15.48 -10.85 17.47
CA SER A 179 -15.05 -9.69 18.26
C SER A 179 -13.70 -9.16 17.77
N PHE A 180 -12.72 -10.04 17.57
CA PHE A 180 -11.42 -9.68 17.01
C PHE A 180 -11.57 -9.03 15.63
N LEU A 181 -12.35 -9.64 14.72
CA LEU A 181 -12.56 -9.10 13.38
C LEU A 181 -13.25 -7.74 13.38
N LYS A 182 -14.19 -7.48 14.31
CA LYS A 182 -14.83 -6.16 14.46
C LYS A 182 -13.84 -5.08 14.92
N GLU A 183 -12.93 -5.43 15.81
CA GLU A 183 -11.89 -4.52 16.29
C GLU A 183 -10.87 -4.23 15.18
N ALA A 184 -10.40 -5.27 14.48
CA ALA A 184 -9.55 -5.14 13.31
C ALA A 184 -10.21 -4.29 12.21
N ARG A 185 -11.50 -4.51 11.94
CA ARG A 185 -12.27 -3.76 10.94
C ARG A 185 -12.32 -2.27 11.27
N THR A 186 -12.57 -1.93 12.53
CA THR A 186 -12.58 -0.54 13.01
C THR A 186 -11.21 0.11 12.86
N SER A 187 -10.15 -0.65 13.14
CA SER A 187 -8.77 -0.21 13.03
C SER A 187 -8.38 0.13 11.57
N VAL A 188 -8.75 -0.71 10.61
CA VAL A 188 -8.39 -0.55 9.19
C VAL A 188 -9.25 0.48 8.45
N THR A 189 -10.48 0.75 8.90
CA THR A 189 -11.35 1.78 8.28
C THR A 189 -11.15 3.17 8.85
N SER A 190 -10.44 3.30 9.99
CA SER A 190 -10.08 4.60 10.56
C SER A 190 -9.18 5.43 9.63
N ASP A 191 -9.16 6.75 9.82
CA ASP A 191 -8.27 7.63 9.07
C ASP A 191 -6.82 7.20 9.24
N ASN A 192 -6.10 7.13 8.11
CA ASN A 192 -4.70 6.75 8.10
C ASN A 192 -3.84 8.01 8.01
N THR A 193 -2.85 8.12 8.87
CA THR A 193 -1.97 9.28 8.95
C THR A 193 -0.62 8.89 8.38
N LEU A 194 -0.19 9.57 7.32
CA LEU A 194 1.19 9.53 6.85
C LEU A 194 2.04 10.37 7.80
N ILE A 195 3.10 9.76 8.34
CA ILE A 195 4.13 10.41 9.13
C ILE A 195 5.41 10.33 8.32
N PHE A 196 6.04 11.47 8.02
CA PHE A 196 7.28 11.47 7.23
C PHE A 196 8.25 12.57 7.65
N ASN A 197 9.52 12.32 7.40
CA ASN A 197 10.62 13.27 7.56
C ASN A 197 11.72 12.94 6.53
N LYS A 198 12.89 13.60 6.63
CA LYS A 198 14.03 13.35 5.72
C LYS A 198 14.59 11.92 5.77
N ASN A 199 14.38 11.19 6.85
CA ASN A 199 14.93 9.86 7.10
C ASN A 199 13.98 8.73 6.65
N GLY A 200 12.69 9.02 6.45
CA GLY A 200 11.73 8.00 6.04
C GLY A 200 10.28 8.41 6.28
N PHE A 201 9.38 7.45 6.12
CA PHE A 201 7.96 7.63 6.36
C PHE A 201 7.31 6.33 6.86
N GLY A 202 6.10 6.45 7.41
CA GLY A 202 5.23 5.33 7.75
C GLY A 202 3.76 5.77 7.78
N PHE A 203 2.86 4.80 7.76
CA PHE A 203 1.43 5.04 7.94
C PHE A 203 0.99 4.62 9.34
N SER A 204 0.06 5.35 9.96
CA SER A 204 -0.44 5.00 11.29
C SER A 204 -1.16 3.66 11.34
N ALA A 205 -1.65 3.16 10.19
CA ALA A 205 -2.22 1.82 10.05
C ALA A 205 -1.17 0.69 10.13
N ASP A 206 0.11 0.96 9.82
CA ASP A 206 1.13 -0.08 9.73
C ASP A 206 1.34 -0.76 11.10
N GLY A 207 1.20 -2.09 11.14
CA GLY A 207 1.41 -2.91 12.35
C GLY A 207 0.28 -2.84 13.38
N LYS A 208 -0.86 -2.24 13.05
CA LYS A 208 -2.02 -2.23 13.96
C LYS A 208 -2.58 -3.63 14.16
N THR A 209 -2.62 -4.47 13.13
CA THR A 209 -3.09 -5.85 13.25
C THR A 209 -2.16 -6.68 14.12
N ASP A 210 -0.84 -6.52 13.99
CA ASP A 210 0.14 -7.20 14.86
C ASP A 210 -0.08 -6.81 16.34
N ALA A 211 -0.32 -5.53 16.62
CA ALA A 211 -0.63 -5.08 17.97
C ALA A 211 -1.95 -5.65 18.51
N LEU A 212 -2.96 -5.82 17.66
CA LEU A 212 -4.23 -6.46 18.03
C LEU A 212 -4.05 -7.94 18.31
N ILE A 213 -3.25 -8.65 17.52
CA ILE A 213 -2.91 -10.05 17.74
C ILE A 213 -2.17 -10.21 19.07
N ASP A 214 -1.14 -9.40 19.32
CA ASP A 214 -0.41 -9.38 20.58
C ASP A 214 -1.30 -9.13 21.79
N ALA A 215 -2.28 -8.23 21.66
CA ALA A 215 -3.23 -7.93 22.72
C ALA A 215 -4.23 -9.07 22.93
N PHE A 216 -4.61 -9.78 21.87
CA PHE A 216 -5.48 -10.94 21.92
C PHE A 216 -4.77 -12.14 22.59
N GLU A 217 -3.52 -12.41 22.23
CA GLU A 217 -2.75 -13.55 22.78
C GLU A 217 -2.35 -13.40 24.25
N LYS A 218 -2.42 -12.18 24.80
CA LYS A 218 -2.13 -11.88 26.21
C LYS A 218 -3.35 -12.00 27.14
N GLN A 219 -4.54 -12.24 26.60
CA GLN A 219 -5.79 -12.45 27.37
C GLN A 219 -5.89 -13.90 27.85
#